data_AF-A0A7S2KBT3-F1
#
_entry.id   AF-A0A7S2KBT3-F1
#
_cell.length_a   1.000
_cell.length_b   1.000
_cell.length_c   1.000
_cell.angle_alpha   90.00
_cell.angle_beta   90.00
_cell.angle_gamma   90.00
#
_symmetry.space_group_name_H-M   'P 1'
#
loop_
_entity.id
_entity.type
_entity.pdbx_description
1 polymer ?
#
loop_
_entity_poly.entity_id
_entity_poly.type
_entity_poly.pdbx_seq_one_letter_code
_entity_poly.pdbx_strand_id
1 'polypeptide(L)'
;MKLHLNKLLFLLSAASKSSLFADAQVADVCESLQPFTYDSGDTKAATTTVSYDDAPWIQLDLSDSQLANGAQLTITGDTASQVITSADLSSNEFSAIFDGSSVSVVLSSPGGVRGNGNTSRVVVSNVKGGVCKDPLTAASICGDVDDRIPSTDVRMGRHSVGCTAWLISEDVFITAGHCGTPSSSTRIHFVYGTGSAIPEDQYAVDVPSYQGVDGGVGNDWGAGRLLPNSVTGKLPGVAQSEKCESSGGSPGCGWFDLGPVPSTTSGNNIRITGYGTAAVDSRSQKTHVGALTTIASTHIRYVPDTTGGNSGSPVFHEEGGYAIGVHTHGGCSATGGSNQGTRIDKPEFAAHVEYLLGLGDCDTNSDCDDGIFCNGVEVCNAGRCNLGVPVTCDDGLACTDDICNEDAEMCENPAKTCSGPGLSGLCLEPSGDCACSGSLKKVQVDIVTDNYPGETTWTVTDKCGSAGAILSGGTYSDANSPFSKNVCAAAGQYEFKIDDTYGDGICCSYGQGSYTVKYDGAEVASGGAFTSSETKLFGSSCGSDPTPPPTTPPVTPPPTNPPTNLPTAPLTNPPTSPPTAPPTN
;
A
#
# COMPACT_ATOMS: atom_id res chain seq x y z
N MET A 1 13.47 -20.34 67.82
CA MET A 1 12.14 -20.75 68.32
C MET A 1 11.10 -19.86 67.65
N LYS A 2 10.27 -20.41 66.75
CA LYS A 2 9.02 -19.82 66.18
C LYS A 2 9.17 -18.57 65.28
N LEU A 3 8.36 -18.28 64.26
CA LEU A 3 7.40 -18.98 63.37
C LEU A 3 6.98 -17.93 62.29
N HIS A 4 6.47 -18.37 61.14
CA HIS A 4 5.88 -17.59 60.03
C HIS A 4 4.84 -16.50 60.40
N LEU A 5 4.69 -15.45 59.57
CA LEU A 5 3.41 -15.16 58.88
C LEU A 5 3.50 -14.14 57.72
N ASN A 6 2.73 -14.47 56.68
CA ASN A 6 2.45 -13.78 55.42
C ASN A 6 1.35 -12.69 55.54
N LYS A 7 1.26 -11.83 54.52
CA LYS A 7 0.08 -11.06 54.02
C LYS A 7 -0.52 -9.98 54.94
N LEU A 8 -0.39 -8.70 54.55
CA LEU A 8 -1.51 -7.78 54.20
C LEU A 8 -0.96 -6.38 53.88
N LEU A 9 -0.94 -5.97 52.60
CA LEU A 9 -1.10 -4.55 52.22
C LEU A 9 -1.52 -4.46 50.75
N PHE A 10 -2.82 -4.66 50.52
CA PHE A 10 -3.53 -4.23 49.32
C PHE A 10 -4.61 -3.26 49.79
N LEU A 11 -4.87 -2.24 48.96
CA LEU A 11 -5.86 -1.15 49.12
C LEU A 11 -5.33 0.11 49.80
N LEU A 12 -4.86 1.07 48.99
CA LEU A 12 -5.54 2.35 48.75
C LEU A 12 -4.68 3.21 47.81
N SER A 13 -4.92 3.10 46.50
CA SER A 13 -4.55 4.12 45.52
C SER A 13 -5.70 4.29 44.52
N ALA A 14 -6.89 4.57 45.04
CA ALA A 14 -7.92 5.25 44.24
C ALA A 14 -7.55 6.74 44.24
N ALA A 15 -6.62 7.11 43.38
CA ALA A 15 -6.38 8.51 43.07
C ALA A 15 -7.54 9.01 42.19
N SER A 16 -8.10 10.13 42.60
CA SER A 16 -9.22 10.85 42.02
C SER A 16 -9.07 11.07 40.51
N LYS A 17 -9.91 10.40 39.70
CA LYS A 17 -10.30 10.91 38.38
C LYS A 17 -11.23 12.09 38.62
N SER A 18 -10.69 13.30 38.59
CA SER A 18 -11.49 14.52 38.43
C SER A 18 -12.04 14.55 37.00
N SER A 19 -13.34 14.36 36.87
CA SER A 19 -14.09 14.56 35.64
C SER A 19 -14.08 16.04 35.24
N LEU A 20 -13.74 16.33 33.98
CA LEU A 20 -14.36 17.30 33.06
C LEU A 20 -13.34 17.60 31.94
N PHE A 21 -13.16 16.69 30.98
CA PHE A 21 -12.67 16.82 29.59
C PHE A 21 -12.26 15.40 29.18
N ALA A 22 -12.79 14.89 28.06
CA ALA A 22 -12.46 13.56 27.57
C ALA A 22 -11.27 13.68 26.64
N ASP A 23 -10.08 13.24 27.05
CA ASP A 23 -8.93 13.12 26.14
C ASP A 23 -9.37 12.28 24.92
N ALA A 24 -8.86 12.60 23.73
CA ALA A 24 -9.08 11.72 22.59
C ALA A 24 -8.31 10.44 22.94
N GLN A 25 -9.03 9.36 23.16
CA GLN A 25 -8.40 8.15 23.67
C GLN A 25 -7.56 7.52 22.56
N VAL A 26 -6.39 7.01 22.91
CA VAL A 26 -5.68 6.04 22.05
C VAL A 26 -6.63 4.87 21.81
N ALA A 27 -6.73 4.38 20.57
CA ALA A 27 -7.49 3.15 20.32
C ALA A 27 -6.80 2.01 21.09
N ASP A 28 -7.58 1.13 21.74
CA ASP A 28 -6.98 0.03 22.51
C ASP A 28 -6.10 -0.84 21.60
N VAL A 29 -4.82 -0.96 21.95
CA VAL A 29 -3.92 -1.89 21.29
C VAL A 29 -3.57 -2.98 22.28
N CYS A 30 -4.23 -4.12 22.12
CA CYS A 30 -3.96 -5.31 22.91
C CYS A 30 -2.73 -6.02 22.35
N GLU A 31 -1.55 -5.42 22.50
CA GLU A 31 -0.26 -6.04 22.14
C GLU A 31 0.31 -6.75 23.36
N SER A 32 0.74 -7.99 23.19
CA SER A 32 1.52 -8.69 24.20
C SER A 32 2.85 -9.13 23.61
N LEU A 33 3.93 -8.87 24.34
CA LEU A 33 5.23 -9.41 24.03
C LEU A 33 5.32 -10.79 24.69
N GLN A 34 5.28 -11.84 23.88
CA GLN A 34 5.43 -13.20 24.35
C GLN A 34 6.88 -13.65 24.20
N PRO A 35 7.50 -14.21 25.25
CA PRO A 35 8.81 -14.84 25.12
C PRO A 35 8.78 -15.91 24.05
N PHE A 36 9.72 -15.84 23.12
CA PHE A 36 9.98 -16.88 22.14
C PHE A 36 11.47 -17.16 22.18
N THR A 37 11.91 -18.39 21.94
CA THR A 37 13.35 -18.66 22.02
C THR A 37 13.75 -19.52 20.86
N TYR A 38 14.25 -18.84 19.84
CA TYR A 38 14.98 -19.45 18.75
C TYR A 38 16.36 -18.78 18.66
N ASP A 39 17.39 -19.60 18.52
CA ASP A 39 18.77 -19.18 18.30
C ASP A 39 19.41 -20.16 17.31
N SER A 40 19.81 -19.66 16.15
CA SER A 40 20.45 -20.50 15.13
C SER A 40 21.88 -20.91 15.50
N GLY A 41 22.48 -20.26 16.49
CA GLY A 41 23.93 -20.18 16.63
C GLY A 41 24.59 -19.51 15.42
N ASP A 42 25.91 -19.46 15.41
CA ASP A 42 26.67 -18.95 14.27
C ASP A 42 26.57 -19.93 13.08
N THR A 43 25.87 -19.52 12.02
CA THR A 43 25.63 -20.34 10.84
C THR A 43 25.60 -19.50 9.55
N LYS A 44 25.61 -20.15 8.40
CA LYS A 44 25.48 -19.51 7.07
C LYS A 44 24.07 -19.59 6.50
N ALA A 45 23.28 -20.51 7.03
CA ALA A 45 21.90 -20.72 6.64
C ALA A 45 21.14 -21.25 7.85
N ALA A 46 19.91 -20.77 7.99
CA ALA A 46 19.00 -21.16 9.05
C ALA A 46 17.58 -21.05 8.53
N THR A 47 16.70 -21.91 8.99
CA THR A 47 15.27 -21.80 8.72
C THR A 47 14.52 -22.14 9.99
N THR A 48 13.52 -21.34 10.30
CA THR A 48 12.59 -21.61 11.40
C THR A 48 11.21 -21.07 11.06
N THR A 49 10.20 -21.58 11.76
CA THR A 49 8.84 -21.03 11.72
C THR A 49 8.56 -20.44 13.09
N VAL A 50 8.14 -19.19 13.10
CA VAL A 50 7.70 -18.52 14.31
C VAL A 50 6.18 -18.48 14.27
N SER A 51 5.54 -18.84 15.37
CA SER A 51 4.09 -18.84 15.50
C SER A 51 3.67 -18.36 16.87
N TYR A 52 2.54 -17.66 16.90
CA TYR A 52 1.83 -17.28 18.11
C TYR A 52 0.36 -17.59 17.90
N ASP A 53 -0.11 -18.69 18.50
CA ASP A 53 -1.48 -19.16 18.38
C ASP A 53 -2.50 -18.06 18.71
N ASP A 54 -3.58 -18.02 17.91
CA ASP A 54 -4.67 -17.05 17.99
C ASP A 54 -4.29 -15.58 17.79
N ALA A 55 -3.02 -15.26 17.50
CA ALA A 55 -2.60 -13.91 17.18
C ALA A 55 -3.04 -13.56 15.74
N PRO A 56 -3.80 -12.47 15.53
CA PRO A 56 -4.23 -12.04 14.20
C PRO A 56 -3.09 -11.40 13.39
N TRP A 57 -1.99 -11.05 14.06
CA TRP A 57 -0.77 -10.52 13.48
C TRP A 57 0.41 -10.82 14.42
N ILE A 58 1.63 -10.86 13.88
CA ILE A 58 2.86 -11.02 14.65
C ILE A 58 3.99 -10.09 14.18
N GLN A 59 4.88 -9.74 15.10
CA GLN A 59 6.13 -9.02 14.87
C GLN A 59 7.25 -9.69 15.66
N LEU A 60 8.42 -9.84 15.05
CA LEU A 60 9.56 -10.52 15.64
C LEU A 60 10.51 -9.52 16.29
N ASP A 61 10.94 -9.83 17.52
CA ASP A 61 12.07 -9.19 18.18
C ASP A 61 13.37 -9.90 17.75
N LEU A 62 14.20 -9.18 17.02
CA LEU A 62 15.46 -9.63 16.43
C LEU A 62 16.67 -8.91 17.06
N SER A 63 16.50 -8.24 18.20
CA SER A 63 17.54 -7.44 18.87
C SER A 63 18.84 -8.20 19.16
N ASP A 64 18.74 -9.50 19.42
CA ASP A 64 19.89 -10.38 19.68
C ASP A 64 20.51 -10.99 18.40
N SER A 65 19.96 -10.69 17.23
CA SER A 65 20.46 -11.17 15.93
C SER A 65 21.69 -10.41 15.45
N GLN A 66 22.58 -11.11 14.75
CA GLN A 66 23.76 -10.54 14.10
C GLN A 66 23.89 -11.11 12.70
N LEU A 67 23.82 -10.25 11.68
CA LEU A 67 23.99 -10.65 10.30
C LEU A 67 25.38 -10.27 9.79
N ALA A 68 26.05 -11.21 9.12
CA ALA A 68 27.27 -10.91 8.39
C ALA A 68 26.98 -10.00 7.18
N ASN A 69 27.98 -9.24 6.73
CA ASN A 69 27.82 -8.38 5.56
C ASN A 69 27.39 -9.18 4.32
N GLY A 70 26.37 -8.69 3.62
CA GLY A 70 25.73 -9.34 2.48
C GLY A 70 24.76 -10.47 2.83
N ALA A 71 24.66 -10.90 4.09
CA ALA A 71 23.62 -11.84 4.52
C ALA A 71 22.25 -11.15 4.54
N GLN A 72 21.22 -11.94 4.26
CA GLN A 72 19.83 -11.52 4.23
C GLN A 72 19.00 -12.46 5.09
N LEU A 73 18.14 -11.87 5.92
CA LEU A 73 17.10 -12.57 6.64
C LEU A 73 15.76 -12.30 5.93
N THR A 74 15.17 -13.33 5.36
CA THR A 74 13.86 -13.26 4.73
C THR A 74 12.80 -13.75 5.70
N ILE A 75 11.82 -12.92 6.01
CA ILE A 75 10.64 -13.26 6.81
C ILE A 75 9.45 -13.28 5.89
N THR A 76 8.69 -14.37 5.85
CA THR A 76 7.54 -14.53 4.93
C THR A 76 6.31 -14.94 5.72
N GLY A 77 5.29 -14.09 5.68
CA GLY A 77 3.94 -14.40 6.13
C GLY A 77 3.06 -14.88 4.97
N ASP A 78 1.74 -14.90 5.19
CA ASP A 78 0.79 -15.47 4.22
C ASP A 78 0.65 -14.64 2.95
N THR A 79 0.73 -13.31 3.07
CA THR A 79 0.44 -12.37 1.98
C THR A 79 1.62 -11.49 1.59
N ALA A 80 2.71 -11.49 2.38
CA ALA A 80 3.85 -10.62 2.17
C ALA A 80 5.16 -11.17 2.76
N SER A 81 6.28 -10.60 2.30
CA SER A 81 7.63 -10.93 2.76
C SER A 81 8.41 -9.66 3.09
N GLN A 82 9.33 -9.76 4.04
CA GLN A 82 10.32 -8.74 4.35
C GLN A 82 11.71 -9.33 4.19
N VAL A 83 12.62 -8.56 3.59
CA VAL A 83 14.05 -8.83 3.64
C VAL A 83 14.70 -7.85 4.62
N ILE A 84 15.59 -8.37 5.45
CA ILE A 84 16.35 -7.60 6.44
C ILE A 84 17.84 -7.90 6.24
N THR A 85 18.63 -6.85 6.07
CA THR A 85 20.09 -6.89 5.96
C THR A 85 20.76 -6.58 7.30
N SER A 86 22.09 -6.66 7.34
CA SER A 86 22.86 -6.23 8.52
C SER A 86 22.73 -4.73 8.81
N ALA A 87 22.55 -3.89 7.77
CA ALA A 87 22.35 -2.45 7.95
C ALA A 87 20.98 -2.18 8.59
N ASP A 88 19.94 -2.83 8.07
CA ASP A 88 18.58 -2.71 8.60
C ASP A 88 18.53 -3.09 10.08
N LEU A 89 19.08 -4.26 10.46
CA LEU A 89 19.12 -4.70 11.87
C LEU A 89 19.86 -3.74 12.79
N SER A 90 20.93 -3.11 12.31
CA SER A 90 21.69 -2.15 13.11
C SER A 90 20.92 -0.85 13.36
N SER A 91 19.97 -0.53 12.49
CA SER A 91 19.09 0.64 12.61
C SER A 91 17.76 0.32 13.33
N ASN A 92 17.27 -0.91 13.19
CA ASN A 92 16.03 -1.35 13.79
C ASN A 92 16.03 -2.86 14.10
N GLU A 93 15.76 -3.17 15.35
CA GLU A 93 15.88 -4.52 15.93
C GLU A 93 14.61 -5.37 15.77
N PHE A 94 13.57 -4.88 15.07
CA PHE A 94 12.29 -5.57 14.94
C PHE A 94 11.92 -5.81 13.47
N SER A 95 11.15 -6.86 13.20
CA SER A 95 10.56 -7.05 11.86
C SER A 95 9.42 -6.05 11.58
N ALA A 96 8.91 -6.04 10.35
CA ALA A 96 7.56 -5.56 10.06
C ALA A 96 6.52 -6.40 10.81
N ILE A 97 5.31 -5.87 10.93
CA ILE A 97 4.14 -6.60 11.41
C ILE A 97 3.57 -7.40 10.25
N PHE A 98 3.37 -8.70 10.45
CA PHE A 98 2.73 -9.58 9.48
C PHE A 98 1.34 -9.94 9.95
N ASP A 99 0.35 -9.83 9.06
CA ASP A 99 -0.97 -10.39 9.33
C ASP A 99 -0.88 -11.93 9.35
N GLY A 100 -1.64 -12.55 10.24
CA GLY A 100 -1.60 -13.98 10.51
C GLY A 100 -0.81 -14.35 11.76
N SER A 101 -0.98 -15.61 12.18
CA SER A 101 -0.42 -16.14 13.43
C SER A 101 0.96 -16.78 13.27
N SER A 102 1.53 -16.79 12.06
CA SER A 102 2.81 -17.43 11.80
C SER A 102 3.57 -16.81 10.63
N VAL A 103 4.90 -16.85 10.72
CA VAL A 103 5.83 -16.48 9.64
C VAL A 103 6.94 -17.52 9.53
N SER A 104 7.45 -17.71 8.32
CA SER A 104 8.71 -18.43 8.09
C SER A 104 9.89 -17.45 8.08
N VAL A 105 11.00 -17.85 8.67
CA VAL A 105 12.22 -17.06 8.78
C VAL A 105 13.36 -17.84 8.14
N VAL A 106 14.01 -17.27 7.13
CA VAL A 106 15.07 -17.89 6.35
C VAL A 106 16.29 -16.99 6.31
N LEU A 107 17.41 -17.47 6.84
CA LEU A 107 18.72 -16.85 6.67
C LEU A 107 19.38 -17.35 5.39
N SER A 108 19.76 -16.42 4.52
CA SER A 108 20.59 -16.67 3.34
C SER A 108 21.88 -15.85 3.45
N SER A 109 23.03 -16.48 3.29
CA SER A 109 24.33 -15.78 3.22
C SER A 109 24.99 -16.07 1.87
N PRO A 110 25.40 -15.06 1.08
CA PRO A 110 26.13 -15.26 -0.16
C PRO A 110 27.42 -16.05 0.11
N GLY A 111 27.54 -17.22 -0.49
CA GLY A 111 28.69 -18.10 -0.27
C GLY A 111 29.89 -17.72 -1.13
N GLY A 112 31.06 -17.44 -0.51
CA GLY A 112 32.32 -17.54 -1.26
C GLY A 112 33.60 -16.88 -0.75
N VAL A 113 34.01 -17.00 0.52
CA VAL A 113 35.45 -17.00 0.84
C VAL A 113 35.74 -18.05 1.92
N ARG A 114 36.77 -18.89 1.69
CA ARG A 114 37.33 -19.78 2.72
C ARG A 114 37.92 -18.92 3.84
N GLY A 115 37.22 -18.83 4.97
CA GLY A 115 37.69 -18.16 6.18
C GLY A 115 36.61 -18.19 7.27
N ASN A 116 37.02 -18.38 8.53
CA ASN A 116 36.18 -18.55 9.73
C ASN A 116 35.43 -17.26 10.18
N GLY A 117 35.00 -16.37 9.27
CA GLY A 117 34.57 -15.00 9.63
C GLY A 117 33.21 -14.49 9.13
N ASN A 118 32.50 -15.20 8.24
CA ASN A 118 31.21 -14.74 7.69
C ASN A 118 30.07 -15.69 8.10
N THR A 119 29.80 -15.78 9.39
CA THR A 119 28.61 -16.47 9.92
C THR A 119 27.68 -15.44 10.52
N SER A 120 26.38 -15.67 10.36
CA SER A 120 25.32 -14.89 10.99
C SER A 120 24.70 -15.70 12.11
N ARG A 121 24.12 -15.03 13.10
CA ARG A 121 23.35 -15.63 14.17
C ARG A 121 21.98 -14.98 14.20
N VAL A 122 20.93 -15.76 13.95
CA VAL A 122 19.54 -15.30 14.02
C VAL A 122 18.98 -15.71 15.37
N VAL A 123 18.54 -14.72 16.12
CA VAL A 123 17.86 -14.89 17.41
C VAL A 123 16.50 -14.22 17.33
N VAL A 124 15.46 -14.98 17.68
CA VAL A 124 14.11 -14.45 17.92
C VAL A 124 13.86 -14.57 19.41
N SER A 125 13.98 -13.44 20.11
CA SER A 125 13.93 -13.38 21.59
C SER A 125 12.51 -13.22 22.12
N ASN A 126 11.64 -12.60 21.32
CA ASN A 126 10.23 -12.41 21.63
C ASN A 126 9.40 -12.35 20.36
N VAL A 127 8.11 -12.62 20.49
CA VAL A 127 7.10 -12.38 19.46
C VAL A 127 6.07 -11.45 20.03
N LYS A 128 5.85 -10.33 19.35
CA LYS A 128 4.80 -9.38 19.68
C LYS A 128 3.56 -9.72 18.85
N GLY A 129 2.41 -9.80 19.49
CA GLY A 129 1.14 -10.07 18.84
C GLY A 129 -0.03 -9.96 19.81
N GLY A 130 -1.25 -9.92 19.30
CA GLY A 130 -2.43 -9.99 20.14
C GLY A 130 -3.74 -9.64 19.45
N VAL A 131 -4.82 -10.18 20.02
CA VAL A 131 -6.19 -9.92 19.57
C VAL A 131 -6.67 -8.64 20.21
N CYS A 132 -6.99 -7.65 19.39
CA CYS A 132 -7.76 -6.51 19.86
C CYS A 132 -9.22 -6.97 20.00
N LYS A 133 -9.71 -7.02 21.24
CA LYS A 133 -11.14 -6.86 21.46
C LYS A 133 -11.29 -5.39 21.76
N ASP A 134 -11.61 -4.57 20.76
CA ASP A 134 -11.89 -3.16 20.99
C ASP A 134 -13.14 -3.09 21.89
N PRO A 135 -13.05 -2.76 23.20
CA PRO A 135 -14.23 -2.26 23.85
C PRO A 135 -14.58 -0.97 23.11
N LEU A 136 -15.83 -0.82 22.66
CA LEU A 136 -16.32 0.43 22.07
C LEU A 136 -15.98 1.58 23.04
N THR A 137 -14.92 2.33 22.76
CA THR A 137 -14.50 3.46 23.58
C THR A 137 -15.45 4.63 23.33
N ALA A 138 -15.42 5.64 24.22
CA ALA A 138 -16.30 6.80 24.12
C ALA A 138 -16.07 7.53 22.78
N ALA A 139 -17.09 7.56 21.93
CA ALA A 139 -17.09 8.32 20.69
C ALA A 139 -17.25 9.83 21.00
N SER A 140 -16.43 10.67 20.37
CA SER A 140 -16.52 12.13 20.45
C SER A 140 -17.11 12.67 19.15
N ILE A 141 -18.32 12.21 18.86
CA ILE A 141 -19.12 12.58 17.68
C ILE A 141 -19.85 13.90 17.99
N CYS A 142 -19.77 14.84 17.06
CA CYS A 142 -20.28 16.20 17.17
C CYS A 142 -21.69 16.27 16.59
N GLY A 143 -22.64 15.71 17.33
CA GLY A 143 -24.04 15.58 16.91
C GLY A 143 -24.54 14.17 17.13
N ASP A 144 -25.73 13.87 16.60
CA ASP A 144 -26.39 12.57 16.74
C ASP A 144 -26.02 11.58 15.62
N VAL A 145 -25.26 12.03 14.62
CA VAL A 145 -24.90 11.26 13.42
C VAL A 145 -23.37 11.25 13.29
N ASP A 146 -22.83 10.08 12.97
CA ASP A 146 -21.44 9.93 12.56
C ASP A 146 -21.37 10.23 11.06
N ASP A 147 -20.88 11.42 10.72
CA ASP A 147 -20.84 11.96 9.35
C ASP A 147 -19.48 11.68 8.66
N ARG A 148 -18.62 10.87 9.28
CA ARG A 148 -17.33 10.47 8.69
C ARG A 148 -17.52 9.59 7.47
N ILE A 149 -16.70 9.83 6.46
CA ILE A 149 -16.65 9.03 5.22
C ILE A 149 -15.27 8.36 5.07
N PRO A 150 -15.15 7.24 4.33
CA PRO A 150 -13.86 6.64 3.99
C PRO A 150 -12.91 7.63 3.30
N SER A 151 -11.61 7.45 3.52
CA SER A 151 -10.54 8.27 2.93
C SER A 151 -9.40 7.39 2.42
N THR A 152 -8.68 7.87 1.41
CA THR A 152 -7.52 7.20 0.80
C THR A 152 -6.34 8.17 0.64
N ASP A 153 -6.17 9.08 1.59
CA ASP A 153 -5.07 10.03 1.58
C ASP A 153 -3.76 9.28 1.94
N VAL A 154 -2.84 9.25 0.97
CA VAL A 154 -1.56 8.52 1.05
C VAL A 154 -0.63 9.05 2.15
N ARG A 155 -0.83 10.31 2.57
CA ARG A 155 0.05 10.99 3.53
C ARG A 155 -0.19 10.57 4.98
N MET A 156 -1.22 9.75 5.18
CA MET A 156 -1.74 9.37 6.49
C MET A 156 -1.21 8.01 6.93
N GLY A 157 -0.51 7.99 8.06
CA GLY A 157 -0.01 6.79 8.69
C GLY A 157 -0.86 6.35 9.89
N ARG A 158 -1.18 5.07 9.98
CA ARG A 158 -1.73 4.48 11.20
C ARG A 158 -0.57 4.14 12.13
N HIS A 159 -0.55 4.77 13.30
CA HIS A 159 0.47 4.51 14.30
C HIS A 159 0.15 3.20 15.02
N SER A 160 1.11 2.29 15.11
CA SER A 160 0.91 0.94 15.65
C SER A 160 0.35 0.92 17.08
N VAL A 161 0.54 2.00 17.85
CA VAL A 161 0.02 2.19 19.21
C VAL A 161 -1.45 2.62 19.25
N GLY A 162 -2.16 2.65 18.13
CA GLY A 162 -3.60 2.96 18.11
C GLY A 162 -3.88 4.45 17.97
N CYS A 163 -2.98 5.17 17.30
CA CYS A 163 -3.10 6.59 16.97
C CYS A 163 -3.00 6.81 15.46
N THR A 164 -3.11 8.06 15.05
CA THR A 164 -2.83 8.54 13.70
C THR A 164 -1.53 9.32 13.68
N ALA A 165 -0.74 9.13 12.63
CA ALA A 165 0.46 9.89 12.31
C ALA A 165 0.38 10.40 10.86
N TRP A 166 1.21 11.37 10.48
CA TRP A 166 1.15 11.98 9.15
C TRP A 166 2.46 12.64 8.76
N LEU A 167 2.72 12.69 7.45
CA LEU A 167 3.99 13.16 6.90
C LEU A 167 4.00 14.68 6.68
N ILE A 168 5.14 15.30 6.95
CA ILE A 168 5.46 16.71 6.64
C ILE A 168 6.76 16.88 5.84
N SER A 169 7.46 15.78 5.57
CA SER A 169 8.59 15.69 4.64
C SER A 169 8.70 14.25 4.13
N GLU A 170 9.81 13.91 3.46
CA GLU A 170 10.12 12.55 3.05
C GLU A 170 10.16 11.55 4.22
N ASP A 171 10.59 11.98 5.41
CA ASP A 171 10.81 11.10 6.56
C ASP A 171 10.23 11.62 7.89
N VAL A 172 9.84 12.89 7.98
CA VAL A 172 9.32 13.48 9.22
C VAL A 172 7.82 13.23 9.35
N PHE A 173 7.42 12.73 10.51
CA PHE A 173 6.03 12.54 10.87
C PHE A 173 5.63 13.34 12.11
N ILE A 174 4.35 13.70 12.20
CA ILE A 174 3.70 14.28 13.38
C ILE A 174 2.64 13.32 13.94
N THR A 175 2.48 13.32 15.26
CA THR A 175 1.43 12.62 16.03
C THR A 175 1.09 13.41 17.31
N ALA A 176 0.19 12.91 18.15
CA ALA A 176 -0.05 13.43 19.50
C ALA A 176 0.96 12.82 20.49
N GLY A 177 1.36 13.59 21.49
CA GLY A 177 2.34 13.14 22.48
C GLY A 177 1.78 12.08 23.43
N HIS A 178 0.48 12.15 23.75
CA HIS A 178 -0.18 11.12 24.57
C HIS A 178 -0.25 9.73 23.89
N CYS A 179 0.03 9.64 22.58
CA CYS A 179 0.21 8.36 21.89
C CYS A 179 1.45 7.59 22.39
N GLY A 180 2.27 8.24 23.20
CA GLY A 180 3.43 7.66 23.86
C GLY A 180 4.73 7.89 23.10
N THR A 181 5.83 7.55 23.75
CA THR A 181 7.15 7.57 23.12
C THR A 181 7.34 6.29 22.31
N PRO A 182 7.68 6.39 21.01
CA PRO A 182 8.01 5.24 20.18
C PRO A 182 9.15 4.39 20.76
N SER A 183 9.10 3.10 20.48
CA SER A 183 10.17 2.13 20.71
C SER A 183 10.66 1.55 19.39
N SER A 184 11.75 0.76 19.39
CA SER A 184 12.26 0.09 18.19
C SER A 184 11.21 -0.81 17.50
N SER A 185 10.24 -1.33 18.26
CA SER A 185 9.10 -2.10 17.73
C SER A 185 8.02 -1.26 17.03
N THR A 186 8.04 0.06 17.19
CA THR A 186 6.97 0.94 16.69
C THR A 186 7.00 1.04 15.17
N ARG A 187 5.82 0.95 14.55
CA ARG A 187 5.63 1.09 13.11
C ARG A 187 4.58 2.13 12.79
N ILE A 188 4.82 2.91 11.74
CA ILE A 188 3.80 3.72 11.08
C ILE A 188 3.39 2.97 9.80
N HIS A 189 2.09 2.72 9.64
CA HIS A 189 1.50 1.94 8.55
C HIS A 189 0.78 2.86 7.59
N PHE A 190 1.21 2.95 6.34
CA PHE A 190 0.49 3.71 5.31
C PHE A 190 -0.52 2.80 4.60
N VAL A 191 -1.78 2.85 5.03
CA VAL A 191 -2.83 1.92 4.59
C VAL A 191 -4.22 2.54 4.73
N TYR A 192 -5.16 2.18 3.86
CA TYR A 192 -6.54 2.69 3.96
C TYR A 192 -7.47 1.73 4.72
N GLY A 193 -7.23 0.43 4.57
CA GLY A 193 -8.04 -0.64 5.12
C GLY A 193 -7.77 -0.93 6.60
N THR A 194 -8.43 -1.98 7.11
CA THR A 194 -8.38 -2.38 8.52
C THR A 194 -7.20 -3.28 8.87
N GLY A 195 -6.68 -4.05 7.90
CA GLY A 195 -5.51 -4.91 8.05
C GLY A 195 -4.21 -4.12 8.22
N SER A 196 -3.13 -4.82 8.55
CA SER A 196 -1.80 -4.19 8.57
C SER A 196 -1.41 -3.76 7.17
N ALA A 197 -0.70 -2.62 7.06
CA ALA A 197 0.00 -2.31 5.82
C ALA A 197 0.94 -3.47 5.46
N ILE A 198 1.19 -3.72 4.18
CA ILE A 198 2.25 -4.65 3.76
C ILE A 198 3.62 -4.15 4.24
N PRO A 199 4.65 -5.00 4.38
CA PRO A 199 5.97 -4.61 4.86
C PRO A 199 6.58 -3.39 4.14
N GLU A 200 6.34 -3.23 2.83
CA GLU A 200 6.81 -2.11 2.01
C GLU A 200 6.21 -0.76 2.42
N ASP A 201 5.08 -0.78 3.15
CA ASP A 201 4.34 0.40 3.64
C ASP A 201 4.38 0.55 5.15
N GLN A 202 5.29 -0.18 5.79
CA GLN A 202 5.57 -0.07 7.21
C GLN A 202 6.92 0.57 7.44
N TYR A 203 6.92 1.61 8.26
CA TYR A 203 8.12 2.39 8.52
C TYR A 203 8.44 2.37 10.00
N ALA A 204 9.68 2.01 10.31
CA ALA A 204 10.20 2.08 11.67
C ALA A 204 10.47 3.53 12.05
N VAL A 205 10.22 3.86 13.31
CA VAL A 205 10.58 5.17 13.86
C VAL A 205 12.06 5.21 14.18
N ASP A 206 12.75 6.28 13.77
CA ASP A 206 14.08 6.62 14.27
C ASP A 206 13.95 7.17 15.70
N VAL A 207 13.92 6.26 16.67
CA VAL A 207 13.58 6.58 18.08
C VAL A 207 14.36 7.78 18.66
N PRO A 208 15.68 7.93 18.43
CA PRO A 208 16.44 9.08 18.92
C PRO A 208 15.96 10.44 18.40
N SER A 209 15.35 10.50 17.21
CA SER A 209 14.83 11.74 16.63
C SER A 209 13.52 12.22 17.27
N TYR A 210 12.80 11.33 17.95
CA TYR A 210 11.45 11.63 18.43
C TYR A 210 11.47 12.51 19.68
N GLN A 211 10.66 13.56 19.66
CA GLN A 211 10.28 14.32 20.84
C GLN A 211 8.76 14.42 20.90
N GLY A 212 8.21 14.26 22.09
CA GLY A 212 6.78 14.47 22.34
C GLY A 212 6.52 14.96 23.75
N VAL A 213 5.39 15.63 23.91
CA VAL A 213 4.90 16.19 25.18
C VAL A 213 3.45 15.75 25.35
N ASP A 214 3.12 15.24 26.53
CA ASP A 214 1.74 15.02 26.97
C ASP A 214 1.47 15.88 28.21
N GLY A 215 0.98 17.09 27.98
CA GLY A 215 0.68 18.08 29.01
C GLY A 215 -0.76 18.57 28.96
N GLY A 216 -1.66 17.84 28.29
CA GLY A 216 -3.06 18.19 28.08
C GLY A 216 -3.30 19.18 26.93
N VAL A 217 -4.51 19.75 26.88
CA VAL A 217 -4.99 20.58 25.77
C VAL A 217 -4.04 21.75 25.44
N GLY A 218 -3.53 21.78 24.21
CA GLY A 218 -2.60 22.80 23.74
C GLY A 218 -1.15 22.60 24.20
N ASN A 219 -0.84 21.49 24.84
CA ASN A 219 0.51 21.06 25.17
C ASN A 219 0.64 19.54 24.97
N ASP A 220 0.10 19.05 23.86
CA ASP A 220 0.10 17.64 23.51
C ASP A 220 0.48 17.50 22.03
N TRP A 221 1.66 16.98 21.75
CA TRP A 221 2.23 16.88 20.40
C TRP A 221 3.42 15.92 20.41
N GLY A 222 3.71 15.32 19.26
CA GLY A 222 4.90 14.49 19.04
C GLY A 222 5.34 14.56 17.59
N ALA A 223 6.65 14.56 17.36
CA ALA A 223 7.23 14.51 16.02
C ALA A 223 8.59 13.81 16.03
N GLY A 224 8.91 13.13 14.93
CA GLY A 224 10.18 12.42 14.74
C GLY A 224 10.37 12.02 13.28
N ARG A 225 11.45 11.28 13.01
CA ARG A 225 11.79 10.72 11.70
C ARG A 225 11.41 9.25 11.59
N LEU A 226 11.23 8.82 10.35
CA LEU A 226 11.03 7.44 9.95
C LEU A 226 12.25 6.95 9.19
N LEU A 227 12.67 5.72 9.46
CA LEU A 227 13.78 5.08 8.78
C LEU A 227 13.37 4.64 7.37
N PRO A 228 14.31 4.55 6.40
CA PRO A 228 14.07 3.92 5.11
C PRO A 228 13.48 2.51 5.28
N ASN A 229 12.56 2.16 4.38
CA ASN A 229 11.93 0.84 4.41
C ASN A 229 12.96 -0.25 4.05
N SER A 230 13.02 -1.33 4.84
CA SER A 230 14.03 -2.38 4.62
C SER A 230 13.83 -3.21 3.34
N VAL A 231 12.64 -3.16 2.75
CA VAL A 231 12.31 -3.91 1.51
C VAL A 231 12.55 -3.05 0.27
N THR A 232 12.12 -1.79 0.31
CA THR A 232 12.17 -0.89 -0.86
C THR A 232 13.37 0.05 -0.84
N GLY A 233 14.00 0.27 0.31
CA GLY A 233 15.05 1.27 0.51
C GLY A 233 14.56 2.72 0.51
N LYS A 234 13.25 2.97 0.31
CA LYS A 234 12.69 4.31 0.17
C LYS A 234 12.25 4.88 1.50
N LEU A 235 12.30 6.21 1.62
CA LEU A 235 11.64 6.96 2.67
C LEU A 235 10.11 6.99 2.44
N PRO A 236 9.29 7.16 3.49
CA PRO A 236 7.84 7.07 3.37
C PRO A 236 7.24 8.14 2.47
N GLY A 237 7.65 9.40 2.58
CA GLY A 237 7.13 10.47 1.72
C GLY A 237 7.44 10.25 0.25
N VAL A 238 8.63 9.72 -0.08
CA VAL A 238 8.98 9.32 -1.46
C VAL A 238 8.04 8.21 -1.95
N ALA A 239 7.94 7.11 -1.20
CA ALA A 239 7.12 5.97 -1.59
C ALA A 239 5.62 6.31 -1.73
N GLN A 240 5.09 7.11 -0.81
CA GLN A 240 3.68 7.53 -0.85
C GLN A 240 3.42 8.54 -1.99
N SER A 241 4.39 9.38 -2.35
CA SER A 241 4.28 10.29 -3.49
C SER A 241 4.18 9.52 -4.82
N GLU A 242 5.07 8.55 -5.04
CA GLU A 242 5.05 7.71 -6.25
C GLU A 242 3.72 6.94 -6.41
N LYS A 243 3.15 6.46 -5.30
CA LYS A 243 1.83 5.79 -5.29
C LYS A 243 0.70 6.72 -5.70
N CYS A 244 0.78 7.98 -5.28
CA CYS A 244 -0.22 8.97 -5.62
C CYS A 244 -0.12 9.42 -7.09
N GLU A 245 1.10 9.57 -7.60
CA GLU A 245 1.35 9.89 -9.01
C GLU A 245 0.90 8.76 -9.94
N SER A 246 1.25 7.52 -9.61
CA SER A 246 0.85 6.33 -10.39
C SER A 246 -0.65 6.07 -10.42
N SER A 247 -1.43 6.66 -9.50
CA SER A 247 -2.90 6.60 -9.47
C SER A 247 -3.58 7.77 -10.20
N GLY A 248 -2.82 8.57 -10.96
CA GLY A 248 -3.36 9.65 -11.80
C GLY A 248 -3.35 11.02 -11.14
N GLY A 249 -2.52 11.22 -10.10
CA GLY A 249 -2.21 12.54 -9.53
C GLY A 249 -3.43 13.26 -8.95
N SER A 250 -3.96 12.75 -7.84
CA SER A 250 -5.04 13.43 -7.10
C SER A 250 -4.51 14.45 -6.09
N PRO A 251 -5.34 15.43 -5.66
CA PRO A 251 -5.00 16.31 -4.54
C PRO A 251 -4.61 15.49 -3.31
N GLY A 252 -3.41 15.72 -2.75
CA GLY A 252 -2.90 15.01 -1.59
C GLY A 252 -1.69 14.10 -1.82
N CYS A 253 -0.99 14.21 -2.95
CA CYS A 253 0.35 13.60 -3.12
C CYS A 253 1.41 14.38 -2.30
N GLY A 254 2.55 13.75 -1.98
CA GLY A 254 3.62 14.39 -1.20
C GLY A 254 3.45 14.21 0.30
N TRP A 255 3.52 15.32 1.01
CA TRP A 255 3.31 15.44 2.45
C TRP A 255 2.42 16.67 2.72
N PHE A 256 2.07 16.90 3.98
CA PHE A 256 1.27 18.06 4.34
C PHE A 256 2.16 19.30 4.49
N ASP A 257 1.75 20.39 3.84
CA ASP A 257 2.26 21.71 4.17
C ASP A 257 1.81 22.14 5.56
N LEU A 258 2.67 22.85 6.27
CA LEU A 258 2.36 23.52 7.52
C LEU A 258 2.08 24.99 7.25
N GLY A 259 1.04 25.55 7.88
CA GLY A 259 0.68 26.94 7.67
C GLY A 259 0.13 27.66 8.89
N PRO A 260 -0.13 28.97 8.77
CA PRO A 260 -0.52 29.80 9.89
C PRO A 260 -1.95 29.48 10.34
N VAL A 261 -2.16 29.50 11.66
CA VAL A 261 -3.49 29.42 12.26
C VAL A 261 -4.29 30.68 11.87
N PRO A 262 -5.53 30.54 11.36
CA PRO A 262 -6.33 31.69 10.93
C PRO A 262 -6.62 32.63 12.11
N SER A 263 -6.86 33.91 11.81
CA SER A 263 -7.12 34.95 12.82
C SER A 263 -8.57 34.99 13.31
N THR A 264 -9.49 34.33 12.61
CA THR A 264 -10.92 34.27 12.96
C THR A 264 -11.46 32.86 12.75
N THR A 265 -12.52 32.51 13.46
CA THR A 265 -13.20 31.21 13.32
C THR A 265 -14.21 31.20 12.19
N SER A 266 -14.83 32.35 11.90
CA SER A 266 -15.89 32.47 10.88
C SER A 266 -15.34 32.15 9.49
N GLY A 267 -16.01 31.24 8.77
CA GLY A 267 -15.65 30.87 7.40
C GLY A 267 -14.38 30.03 7.30
N ASN A 268 -13.92 29.42 8.40
CA ASN A 268 -12.78 28.51 8.40
C ASN A 268 -13.25 27.12 8.82
N ASN A 269 -12.99 26.12 7.97
CA ASN A 269 -13.34 24.73 8.18
C ASN A 269 -12.09 23.91 8.46
N ILE A 270 -12.26 22.91 9.32
CA ILE A 270 -11.24 21.96 9.72
C ILE A 270 -11.62 20.60 9.19
N ARG A 271 -10.65 19.89 8.60
CA ARG A 271 -10.73 18.48 8.30
C ARG A 271 -9.89 17.69 9.29
N ILE A 272 -10.46 16.61 9.80
CA ILE A 272 -9.75 15.58 10.55
C ILE A 272 -9.82 14.30 9.73
N THR A 273 -8.65 13.80 9.33
CA THR A 273 -8.49 12.50 8.66
C THR A 273 -7.63 11.61 9.54
N GLY A 274 -8.08 10.40 9.84
CA GLY A 274 -7.35 9.49 10.72
C GLY A 274 -7.98 8.10 10.83
N TYR A 275 -7.51 7.34 11.81
CA TYR A 275 -7.81 5.91 11.99
C TYR A 275 -8.73 5.65 13.19
N GLY A 276 -9.77 6.48 13.33
CA GLY A 276 -10.74 6.36 14.42
C GLY A 276 -11.58 5.08 14.39
N THR A 277 -11.69 4.37 15.52
CA THR A 277 -12.29 3.02 15.61
C THR A 277 -13.68 2.92 16.23
N ALA A 278 -14.27 3.97 16.83
CA ALA A 278 -15.62 3.85 17.40
C ALA A 278 -16.72 3.96 16.32
N ALA A 279 -17.84 3.24 16.52
CA ALA A 279 -19.04 3.05 15.66
C ALA A 279 -19.01 1.83 14.72
N VAL A 280 -17.89 1.52 14.09
CA VAL A 280 -17.62 0.24 13.41
C VAL A 280 -16.17 -0.10 13.70
N ASP A 281 -15.89 -1.33 14.10
CA ASP A 281 -14.53 -1.86 14.34
C ASP A 281 -13.74 -1.84 13.02
N SER A 282 -13.30 -0.66 12.63
CA SER A 282 -12.59 -0.44 11.39
C SER A 282 -11.46 0.53 11.68
N ARG A 283 -10.26 -0.01 11.85
CA ARG A 283 -8.96 0.70 11.77
C ARG A 283 -8.66 1.24 10.36
N SER A 284 -9.71 1.51 9.60
CA SER A 284 -9.68 2.07 8.26
C SER A 284 -9.63 3.59 8.33
N GLN A 285 -9.00 4.21 7.35
CA GLN A 285 -8.88 5.65 7.27
C GLN A 285 -10.24 6.31 6.96
N LYS A 286 -10.60 7.34 7.73
CA LYS A 286 -11.84 8.11 7.56
C LYS A 286 -11.55 9.60 7.69
N THR A 287 -12.42 10.42 7.11
CA THR A 287 -12.32 11.88 7.13
C THR A 287 -13.66 12.53 7.46
N HIS A 288 -13.63 13.69 8.12
CA HIS A 288 -14.78 14.57 8.30
C HIS A 288 -14.33 16.03 8.36
N VAL A 289 -15.11 16.91 7.74
CA VAL A 289 -14.95 18.36 7.70
C VAL A 289 -16.02 19.05 8.54
N GLY A 290 -15.63 20.04 9.33
CA GLY A 290 -16.54 20.80 10.18
C GLY A 290 -15.92 22.13 10.60
N ALA A 291 -16.75 23.03 11.15
CA ALA A 291 -16.32 24.39 11.44
C ALA A 291 -15.21 24.47 12.53
N LEU A 292 -14.29 25.42 12.35
CA LEU A 292 -13.43 25.91 13.42
C LEU A 292 -14.27 26.73 14.41
N THR A 293 -14.19 26.45 15.71
CA THR A 293 -15.06 27.07 16.73
C THR A 293 -14.31 27.91 17.74
N THR A 294 -13.01 27.68 17.96
CA THR A 294 -12.20 28.50 18.89
C THR A 294 -10.75 28.53 18.46
N ILE A 295 -10.12 29.70 18.58
CA ILE A 295 -8.69 29.90 18.44
C ILE A 295 -8.18 30.47 19.77
N ALA A 296 -7.35 29.70 20.47
CA ALA A 296 -6.64 30.13 21.67
C ALA A 296 -5.14 30.24 21.38
N SER A 297 -4.33 30.68 22.34
CA SER A 297 -2.89 30.89 22.14
C SER A 297 -2.12 29.60 21.82
N THR A 298 -2.53 28.45 22.36
CA THR A 298 -1.81 27.17 22.19
C THR A 298 -2.68 26.03 21.64
N HIS A 299 -3.99 26.24 21.54
CA HIS A 299 -4.92 25.23 21.06
C HIS A 299 -6.00 25.83 20.16
N ILE A 300 -6.64 24.96 19.38
CA ILE A 300 -7.77 25.24 18.51
C ILE A 300 -8.88 24.23 18.79
N ARG A 301 -10.13 24.62 18.56
CA ARG A 301 -11.31 23.77 18.73
C ARG A 301 -12.17 23.75 17.49
N TYR A 302 -12.81 22.62 17.22
CA TYR A 302 -13.55 22.36 15.99
C TYR A 302 -14.61 21.27 16.19
N VAL A 303 -15.47 21.08 15.20
CA VAL A 303 -16.61 20.14 15.25
C VAL A 303 -16.62 18.98 14.22
N PRO A 304 -15.55 18.65 13.47
CA PRO A 304 -15.42 17.32 12.88
C PRO A 304 -15.56 16.21 13.92
N ASP A 305 -16.27 15.15 13.58
CA ASP A 305 -16.39 13.94 14.39
C ASP A 305 -15.05 13.25 14.57
N THR A 306 -14.79 12.86 15.82
CA THR A 306 -13.64 12.04 16.14
C THR A 306 -14.02 10.92 17.10
N THR A 307 -13.22 9.87 17.06
CA THR A 307 -13.29 8.73 17.98
C THR A 307 -11.88 8.37 18.42
N GLY A 308 -11.77 7.45 19.39
CA GLY A 308 -10.47 6.88 19.73
C GLY A 308 -9.75 6.37 18.48
N GLY A 309 -8.45 6.64 18.38
CA GLY A 309 -7.65 6.40 17.17
C GLY A 309 -7.39 7.64 16.29
N ASN A 310 -8.20 8.70 16.38
CA ASN A 310 -7.90 9.95 15.66
C ASN A 310 -6.83 10.80 16.35
N SER A 311 -6.44 10.48 17.58
CA SER A 311 -5.32 11.14 18.26
C SER A 311 -4.09 11.18 17.36
N GLY A 312 -3.52 12.37 17.17
CA GLY A 312 -2.39 12.61 16.28
C GLY A 312 -2.76 12.99 14.84
N SER A 313 -4.03 12.95 14.46
CA SER A 313 -4.48 13.38 13.12
C SER A 313 -4.14 14.84 12.85
N PRO A 314 -3.86 15.23 11.60
CA PRO A 314 -3.67 16.62 11.23
C PRO A 314 -4.97 17.40 11.47
N VAL A 315 -4.82 18.61 12.01
CA VAL A 315 -5.87 19.62 11.98
C VAL A 315 -5.68 20.40 10.69
N PHE A 316 -6.30 19.91 9.61
CA PHE A 316 -6.14 20.47 8.28
C PHE A 316 -7.11 21.62 8.06
N HIS A 317 -6.62 22.76 7.60
CA HIS A 317 -7.41 23.95 7.31
C HIS A 317 -7.84 23.95 5.84
N GLU A 318 -9.14 23.77 5.59
CA GLU A 318 -9.67 23.59 4.22
C GLU A 318 -9.41 24.81 3.33
N GLU A 319 -9.63 26.02 3.85
CA GLU A 319 -9.48 27.24 3.05
C GLU A 319 -8.02 27.63 2.81
N GLY A 320 -7.11 27.18 3.68
CA GLY A 320 -5.68 27.40 3.55
C GLY A 320 -4.98 26.34 2.71
N GLY A 321 -5.47 25.10 2.74
CA GLY A 321 -4.85 23.96 2.06
C GLY A 321 -3.65 23.38 2.82
N TYR A 322 -3.51 23.64 4.11
CA TYR A 322 -2.37 23.23 4.94
C TYR A 322 -2.80 22.81 6.34
N ALA A 323 -1.93 22.08 7.05
CA ALA A 323 -2.13 21.72 8.44
C ALA A 323 -1.78 22.88 9.38
N ILE A 324 -2.62 23.09 10.39
CA ILE A 324 -2.47 24.17 11.39
C ILE A 324 -2.31 23.65 12.82
N GLY A 325 -2.28 22.33 13.01
CA GLY A 325 -2.13 21.70 14.31
C GLY A 325 -2.31 20.20 14.28
N VAL A 326 -2.35 19.60 15.48
CA VAL A 326 -2.52 18.16 15.69
C VAL A 326 -3.72 17.89 16.60
N HIS A 327 -4.59 16.95 16.21
CA HIS A 327 -5.75 16.53 17.00
C HIS A 327 -5.31 15.75 18.23
N THR A 328 -5.84 16.12 19.38
CA THR A 328 -5.37 15.58 20.66
C THR A 328 -6.49 15.24 21.63
N HIS A 329 -7.60 15.98 21.60
CA HIS A 329 -8.65 15.81 22.60
C HIS A 329 -10.04 15.75 21.96
N GLY A 330 -10.85 14.83 22.48
CA GLY A 330 -12.29 14.81 22.27
C GLY A 330 -12.99 15.87 23.11
N GLY A 331 -14.31 15.92 23.03
CA GLY A 331 -15.13 16.90 23.75
C GLY A 331 -16.46 17.21 23.08
N CYS A 332 -16.78 16.52 21.99
CA CYS A 332 -18.07 16.54 21.36
C CYS A 332 -19.04 15.53 21.96
N SER A 333 -20.32 15.84 21.86
CA SER A 333 -21.44 14.97 22.22
C SER A 333 -22.62 15.23 21.28
N ALA A 334 -23.63 14.37 21.35
CA ALA A 334 -24.96 14.56 20.77
C ALA A 334 -25.53 15.98 20.95
N THR A 335 -25.29 16.59 22.10
CA THR A 335 -25.87 17.90 22.47
C THR A 335 -24.95 19.10 22.19
N GLY A 336 -23.83 18.87 21.51
CA GLY A 336 -22.82 19.87 21.20
C GLY A 336 -21.51 19.65 21.94
N GLY A 337 -20.60 20.62 21.82
CA GLY A 337 -19.22 20.51 22.27
C GLY A 337 -18.25 20.83 21.14
N SER A 338 -16.99 20.47 21.34
CA SER A 338 -15.94 20.66 20.34
C SER A 338 -14.77 19.76 20.64
N ASN A 339 -14.20 19.17 19.59
CA ASN A 339 -12.91 18.51 19.63
C ASN A 339 -11.80 19.57 19.67
N GLN A 340 -10.61 19.19 20.16
CA GLN A 340 -9.49 20.12 20.33
C GLN A 340 -8.18 19.56 19.78
N GLY A 341 -7.30 20.48 19.39
CA GLY A 341 -5.95 20.17 18.94
C GLY A 341 -4.92 21.18 19.43
N THR A 342 -3.66 20.75 19.50
CA THR A 342 -2.52 21.63 19.76
C THR A 342 -2.14 22.36 18.48
N ARG A 343 -1.89 23.67 18.57
CA ARG A 343 -1.48 24.46 17.39
C ARG A 343 -0.07 24.10 16.94
N ILE A 344 0.16 24.13 15.62
CA ILE A 344 1.47 23.85 15.03
C ILE A 344 2.53 24.90 15.41
N ASP A 345 2.10 26.15 15.63
CA ASP A 345 2.96 27.29 15.98
C ASP A 345 3.22 27.43 17.49
N LYS A 346 2.95 26.39 18.28
CA LYS A 346 3.38 26.35 19.68
C LYS A 346 4.92 26.34 19.72
N PRO A 347 5.59 27.24 20.48
CA PRO A 347 7.03 27.45 20.36
C PRO A 347 7.90 26.18 20.43
N GLU A 348 7.67 25.31 21.41
CA GLU A 348 8.48 24.10 21.59
C GLU A 348 8.19 23.04 20.53
N PHE A 349 6.95 23.01 20.01
CA PHE A 349 6.56 22.11 18.95
C PHE A 349 7.15 22.57 17.61
N ALA A 350 6.95 23.85 17.27
CA ALA A 350 7.51 24.46 16.08
C ALA A 350 9.04 24.35 16.04
N ALA A 351 9.73 24.61 17.15
CA ALA A 351 11.18 24.49 17.21
C ALA A 351 11.69 23.06 16.96
N HIS A 352 10.97 22.03 17.45
CA HIS A 352 11.36 20.65 17.18
C HIS A 352 11.06 20.24 15.74
N VAL A 353 9.92 20.68 15.18
CA VAL A 353 9.61 20.47 13.76
C VAL A 353 10.65 21.17 12.87
N GLU A 354 11.02 22.41 13.18
CA GLU A 354 12.09 23.14 12.52
C GLU A 354 13.41 22.35 12.56
N TYR A 355 13.82 21.87 13.73
CA TYR A 355 14.99 21.00 13.87
C TYR A 355 14.93 19.74 13.01
N LEU A 356 13.78 19.05 12.99
CA LEU A 356 13.58 17.85 12.18
C LEU A 356 13.57 18.13 10.69
N LEU A 357 13.18 19.33 10.27
CA LEU A 357 13.22 19.76 8.88
C LEU A 357 14.57 20.37 8.47
N GLY A 358 15.58 20.37 9.37
CA GLY A 358 16.87 21.01 9.09
C GLY A 358 16.83 22.54 9.13
N LEU A 359 15.76 23.14 9.65
CA LEU A 359 15.53 24.58 9.70
C LEU A 359 16.18 25.19 10.95
N GLY A 360 17.50 25.39 10.90
CA GLY A 360 18.27 26.02 11.97
C GLY A 360 18.12 27.55 12.07
N ASP A 361 18.71 28.11 13.13
CA ASP A 361 19.09 29.53 13.15
C ASP A 361 20.21 29.77 12.14
N CYS A 362 20.19 30.90 11.44
CA CYS A 362 21.16 31.22 10.40
C CYS A 362 21.52 32.71 10.38
N ASP A 363 22.73 33.03 9.93
CA ASP A 363 23.13 34.40 9.59
C ASP A 363 23.19 34.59 8.06
N THR A 364 23.39 33.51 7.31
CA THR A 364 23.53 33.46 5.85
C THR A 364 22.84 32.23 5.27
N ASN A 365 22.52 32.24 3.97
CA ASN A 365 21.93 31.07 3.30
C ASN A 365 22.81 29.81 3.40
N SER A 366 24.13 29.98 3.46
CA SER A 366 25.05 28.84 3.59
C SER A 366 24.95 28.13 4.94
N ASP A 367 24.39 28.80 5.96
CA ASP A 367 24.16 28.18 7.27
C ASP A 367 22.91 27.28 7.25
N CYS A 368 22.09 27.40 6.20
CA CYS A 368 20.87 26.65 6.00
C CYS A 368 20.99 25.48 5.04
N ASP A 369 22.12 25.41 4.33
CA ASP A 369 22.43 24.32 3.41
C ASP A 369 22.49 23.01 4.21
N ASP A 370 21.47 22.18 4.03
CA ASP A 370 21.36 20.89 4.69
C ASP A 370 22.14 19.79 3.94
N GLY A 371 22.80 20.16 2.84
CA GLY A 371 23.57 19.27 1.97
C GLY A 371 22.70 18.39 1.08
N ILE A 372 21.40 18.67 0.99
CA ILE A 372 20.44 17.98 0.14
C ILE A 372 20.16 18.90 -1.06
N PHE A 373 20.33 18.37 -2.27
CA PHE A 373 20.16 19.13 -3.50
C PHE A 373 18.69 19.15 -3.95
N CYS A 374 17.96 18.05 -3.83
CA CYS A 374 16.66 17.91 -4.49
C CYS A 374 15.50 18.59 -3.77
N ASN A 375 15.57 18.81 -2.46
CA ASN A 375 14.65 19.67 -1.72
C ASN A 375 14.89 21.17 -1.99
N GLY A 376 15.97 21.50 -2.71
CA GLY A 376 16.27 22.82 -3.24
C GLY A 376 17.02 23.72 -2.27
N VAL A 377 17.51 24.86 -2.78
CA VAL A 377 18.40 25.73 -1.98
C VAL A 377 17.65 26.44 -0.85
N GLU A 378 18.05 26.17 0.39
CA GLU A 378 17.53 26.85 1.58
C GLU A 378 17.98 28.30 1.64
N VAL A 379 17.08 29.14 2.17
CA VAL A 379 17.34 30.58 2.29
C VAL A 379 17.24 30.99 3.73
N CYS A 380 18.27 31.67 4.21
CA CYS A 380 18.24 32.34 5.48
C CYS A 380 17.38 33.60 5.38
N ASN A 381 16.27 33.64 6.10
CA ASN A 381 15.39 34.79 6.16
C ASN A 381 15.10 35.15 7.60
N ALA A 382 15.39 36.40 7.97
CA ALA A 382 15.15 36.93 9.31
C ALA A 382 15.77 36.09 10.45
N GLY A 383 16.94 35.48 10.21
CA GLY A 383 17.66 34.68 11.21
C GLY A 383 17.22 33.21 11.28
N ARG A 384 16.38 32.76 10.35
CA ARG A 384 15.85 31.39 10.28
C ARG A 384 16.00 30.81 8.88
N CYS A 385 16.35 29.54 8.81
CA CYS A 385 16.34 28.81 7.57
C CYS A 385 14.91 28.54 7.11
N ASN A 386 14.61 28.91 5.88
CA ASN A 386 13.43 28.44 5.16
C ASN A 386 13.85 27.32 4.23
N LEU A 387 12.99 26.31 4.11
CA LEU A 387 13.17 25.22 3.16
C LEU A 387 13.34 25.77 1.74
N GLY A 388 14.14 25.05 0.96
CA GLY A 388 14.22 25.24 -0.47
C GLY A 388 12.88 24.99 -1.17
N VAL A 389 12.80 25.46 -2.41
CA VAL A 389 11.77 25.00 -3.34
C VAL A 389 12.34 23.77 -4.04
N PRO A 390 11.70 22.58 -3.93
CA PRO A 390 12.22 21.37 -4.54
C PRO A 390 12.58 21.54 -6.01
N VAL A 391 13.71 20.94 -6.40
CA VAL A 391 14.19 21.00 -7.78
C VAL A 391 13.24 20.21 -8.66
N THR A 392 12.62 20.89 -9.62
CA THR A 392 11.77 20.25 -10.63
C THR A 392 12.65 19.72 -11.75
N CYS A 393 12.73 18.39 -11.89
CA CYS A 393 13.53 17.74 -12.93
C CYS A 393 12.76 17.46 -14.24
N ASP A 394 11.46 17.76 -14.26
CA ASP A 394 10.57 17.60 -15.42
C ASP A 394 11.13 18.29 -16.67
N ASP A 395 11.56 17.50 -17.65
CA ASP A 395 11.99 18.00 -18.96
C ASP A 395 10.88 18.05 -20.01
N GLY A 396 9.65 17.73 -19.61
CA GLY A 396 8.46 17.73 -20.44
C GLY A 396 8.39 16.53 -21.40
N LEU A 397 9.21 15.49 -21.23
CA LEU A 397 9.17 14.26 -22.00
C LEU A 397 8.60 13.13 -21.13
N ALA A 398 7.57 12.43 -21.60
CA ALA A 398 6.88 11.39 -20.82
C ALA A 398 7.68 10.08 -20.67
N CYS A 399 8.75 9.93 -21.46
CA CYS A 399 9.60 8.76 -21.59
C CYS A 399 11.03 8.97 -21.06
N THR A 400 11.23 10.02 -20.29
CA THR A 400 12.33 10.16 -19.34
C THR A 400 11.75 9.95 -17.93
N ASP A 401 12.55 9.37 -17.04
CA ASP A 401 12.24 9.45 -15.62
C ASP A 401 12.83 10.75 -15.12
N ASP A 402 12.03 11.63 -14.51
CA ASP A 402 12.50 12.93 -14.00
C ASP A 402 13.05 12.75 -12.59
N ILE A 403 14.28 12.26 -12.49
CA ILE A 403 14.89 11.88 -11.22
C ILE A 403 15.80 13.00 -10.75
N CYS A 404 15.58 13.48 -9.54
CA CYS A 404 16.58 14.27 -8.87
C CYS A 404 17.58 13.35 -8.14
N ASN A 405 18.86 13.46 -8.48
CA ASN A 405 19.94 12.66 -7.90
C ASN A 405 20.72 13.49 -6.88
N GLU A 406 20.59 13.13 -5.60
CA GLU A 406 21.27 13.77 -4.48
C GLU A 406 22.78 13.57 -4.49
N ASP A 407 23.26 12.35 -4.77
CA ASP A 407 24.69 12.02 -4.76
C ASP A 407 25.45 12.77 -5.87
N ALA A 408 24.78 13.08 -6.97
CA ALA A 408 25.33 13.80 -8.12
C ALA A 408 24.99 15.29 -8.12
N GLU A 409 24.18 15.76 -7.17
CA GLU A 409 23.64 17.13 -7.07
C GLU A 409 23.08 17.63 -8.42
N MET A 410 22.28 16.79 -9.10
CA MET A 410 21.74 17.13 -10.42
C MET A 410 20.43 16.41 -10.77
N CYS A 411 19.67 17.00 -11.69
CA CYS A 411 18.60 16.29 -12.38
C CYS A 411 19.18 15.30 -13.38
N GLU A 412 18.72 14.06 -13.29
CA GLU A 412 18.96 13.01 -14.25
C GLU A 412 17.64 12.64 -14.91
N ASN A 413 17.65 12.65 -16.25
CA ASN A 413 16.50 12.29 -17.04
C ASN A 413 16.81 11.02 -17.84
N PRO A 414 17.12 9.88 -17.18
CA PRO A 414 17.41 8.66 -17.91
C PRO A 414 16.18 8.26 -18.71
N ALA A 415 16.42 7.65 -19.87
CA ALA A 415 15.34 7.12 -20.68
C ALA A 415 14.54 6.10 -19.85
N LYS A 416 13.25 6.36 -19.69
CA LYS A 416 12.31 5.48 -18.99
C LYS A 416 12.33 4.12 -19.63
N THR A 417 12.78 3.13 -18.88
CA THR A 417 12.78 1.74 -19.34
C THR A 417 11.45 1.10 -18.97
N CYS A 418 10.72 0.60 -19.97
CA CYS A 418 9.55 -0.22 -19.70
C CYS A 418 10.00 -1.62 -19.25
N SER A 419 10.35 -1.72 -17.97
CA SER A 419 10.91 -2.92 -17.33
C SER A 419 9.89 -3.50 -16.34
N GLY A 420 9.09 -4.46 -16.82
CA GLY A 420 8.24 -5.33 -16.00
C GLY A 420 8.52 -6.80 -16.34
N PRO A 421 8.08 -7.78 -15.53
CA PRO A 421 8.28 -9.19 -15.84
C PRO A 421 7.63 -9.53 -17.19
N GLY A 422 8.46 -9.70 -18.22
CA GLY A 422 8.03 -9.94 -19.62
C GLY A 422 8.04 -8.71 -20.55
N LEU A 423 8.58 -7.56 -20.11
CA LEU A 423 8.71 -6.36 -20.96
C LEU A 423 10.19 -6.10 -21.31
N SER A 424 10.46 -6.10 -22.62
CA SER A 424 11.56 -5.34 -23.22
C SER A 424 10.89 -4.31 -24.14
N GLY A 425 10.37 -3.25 -23.54
CA GLY A 425 9.57 -2.23 -24.23
C GLY A 425 10.31 -0.90 -24.39
N LEU A 426 9.95 -0.15 -25.43
CA LEU A 426 10.29 1.25 -25.59
C LEU A 426 9.09 2.07 -25.10
N CYS A 427 9.34 3.10 -24.30
CA CYS A 427 8.34 4.11 -23.99
C CYS A 427 8.09 4.98 -25.25
N LEU A 428 6.83 5.31 -25.52
CA LEU A 428 6.42 6.13 -26.67
C LEU A 428 5.99 7.55 -26.26
N GLU A 429 6.69 8.54 -26.81
CA GLU A 429 6.29 9.94 -26.79
C GLU A 429 5.15 10.25 -27.78
N PRO A 430 4.23 11.17 -27.48
CA PRO A 430 4.10 11.97 -26.25
C PRO A 430 3.27 11.30 -25.15
N SER A 431 2.85 10.05 -25.37
CA SER A 431 1.87 9.34 -24.54
C SER A 431 2.42 8.80 -23.21
N GLY A 432 3.74 8.58 -23.10
CA GLY A 432 4.32 7.83 -21.97
C GLY A 432 3.97 6.33 -22.01
N ASP A 433 3.33 5.86 -23.08
CA ASP A 433 2.83 4.50 -23.19
C ASP A 433 3.97 3.51 -23.45
N CYS A 434 3.99 2.43 -22.70
CA CYS A 434 4.88 1.30 -22.96
C CYS A 434 4.40 0.49 -24.16
N ALA A 435 5.23 0.44 -25.21
CA ALA A 435 5.03 -0.40 -26.37
C ALA A 435 5.95 -1.63 -26.35
N CYS A 436 5.48 -2.72 -26.95
CA CYS A 436 6.31 -3.89 -27.16
C CYS A 436 7.36 -3.61 -28.23
N SER A 437 8.65 -3.82 -27.92
CA SER A 437 9.72 -3.62 -28.89
C SER A 437 9.80 -4.76 -29.90
N GLY A 438 10.17 -4.43 -31.13
CA GLY A 438 10.47 -5.42 -32.17
C GLY A 438 9.23 -6.16 -32.68
N SER A 439 9.27 -7.49 -32.67
CA SER A 439 8.22 -8.38 -33.19
C SER A 439 7.21 -8.85 -32.13
N LEU A 440 7.34 -8.36 -30.89
CA LEU A 440 6.46 -8.74 -29.78
C LEU A 440 5.10 -8.02 -29.89
N LYS A 441 4.04 -8.69 -29.42
CA LYS A 441 2.65 -8.24 -29.43
C LYS A 441 2.17 -8.01 -28.00
N LYS A 442 1.43 -6.91 -27.77
CA LYS A 442 0.87 -6.59 -26.45
C LYS A 442 -0.34 -7.49 -26.19
N VAL A 443 -0.25 -8.34 -25.18
CA VAL A 443 -1.38 -9.09 -24.63
C VAL A 443 -1.87 -8.34 -23.40
N GLN A 444 -3.14 -7.94 -23.37
CA GLN A 444 -3.73 -7.18 -22.27
C GLN A 444 -5.03 -7.85 -21.81
N VAL A 445 -5.24 -7.87 -20.50
CA VAL A 445 -6.48 -8.32 -19.86
C VAL A 445 -6.96 -7.20 -18.96
N ASP A 446 -8.17 -6.71 -19.25
CA ASP A 446 -8.91 -5.77 -18.44
C ASP A 446 -10.01 -6.55 -17.69
N ILE A 447 -10.12 -6.36 -16.38
CA ILE A 447 -11.14 -6.94 -15.51
C ILE A 447 -11.91 -5.80 -14.85
N VAL A 448 -13.23 -5.91 -14.76
CA VAL A 448 -14.05 -5.18 -13.80
C VAL A 448 -14.58 -6.23 -12.83
N THR A 449 -14.26 -6.10 -11.55
CA THR A 449 -14.76 -7.03 -10.52
C THR A 449 -16.25 -6.82 -10.27
N ASP A 450 -16.90 -7.79 -9.64
CA ASP A 450 -18.27 -7.68 -9.14
C ASP A 450 -18.27 -7.37 -7.64
N ASN A 451 -19.33 -7.74 -6.91
CA ASN A 451 -19.38 -7.50 -5.46
C ASN A 451 -18.48 -8.45 -4.66
N TYR A 452 -17.96 -9.52 -5.26
CA TYR A 452 -17.15 -10.56 -4.61
C TYR A 452 -15.79 -10.75 -5.31
N PRO A 453 -14.96 -9.69 -5.34
CA PRO A 453 -13.69 -9.65 -6.08
C PRO A 453 -12.68 -10.73 -5.67
N GLY A 454 -12.78 -11.26 -4.45
CA GLY A 454 -11.87 -12.25 -3.89
C GLY A 454 -11.97 -13.63 -4.53
N GLU A 455 -12.99 -13.90 -5.33
CA GLU A 455 -13.28 -15.22 -5.90
C GLU A 455 -12.73 -15.37 -7.33
N THR A 456 -12.42 -14.24 -7.98
CA THR A 456 -11.97 -14.17 -9.37
C THR A 456 -10.46 -14.34 -9.50
N THR A 457 -10.02 -15.30 -10.33
CA THR A 457 -8.62 -15.42 -10.78
C THR A 457 -8.57 -15.70 -12.28
N TRP A 458 -7.46 -15.40 -12.95
CA TRP A 458 -7.29 -15.72 -14.37
C TRP A 458 -5.83 -15.89 -14.78
N THR A 459 -5.64 -16.55 -15.91
CA THR A 459 -4.33 -16.80 -16.53
C THR A 459 -4.40 -16.65 -18.05
N VAL A 460 -3.28 -16.27 -18.66
CA VAL A 460 -3.01 -16.38 -20.10
C VAL A 460 -1.85 -17.33 -20.29
N THR A 461 -2.01 -18.38 -21.08
CA THR A 461 -0.97 -19.38 -21.36
C THR A 461 -0.56 -19.35 -22.82
N ASP A 462 0.75 -19.35 -23.09
CA ASP A 462 1.30 -19.52 -24.45
C ASP A 462 1.14 -20.97 -24.90
N LYS A 463 0.43 -21.21 -26.00
CA LYS A 463 0.21 -22.54 -26.57
C LYS A 463 1.27 -22.92 -27.62
N CYS A 464 2.11 -21.98 -28.03
CA CYS A 464 3.19 -22.18 -29.00
C CYS A 464 4.60 -22.19 -28.37
N GLY A 465 4.73 -21.81 -27.10
CA GLY A 465 5.99 -21.66 -26.37
C GLY A 465 6.09 -22.48 -25.07
N SER A 466 6.76 -21.89 -24.06
CA SER A 466 7.06 -22.51 -22.75
C SER A 466 5.82 -22.99 -21.99
N ALA A 467 5.94 -24.11 -21.28
CA ALA A 467 4.89 -24.60 -20.40
C ALA A 467 4.69 -23.68 -19.19
N GLY A 468 3.69 -22.79 -19.22
CA GLY A 468 3.30 -21.92 -18.11
C GLY A 468 2.46 -20.71 -18.52
N ALA A 469 1.82 -20.06 -17.54
CA ALA A 469 1.10 -18.81 -17.76
C ALA A 469 2.08 -17.65 -18.01
N ILE A 470 1.86 -16.88 -19.08
CA ILE A 470 2.61 -15.66 -19.42
C ILE A 470 2.04 -14.40 -18.76
N LEU A 471 0.80 -14.49 -18.27
CA LEU A 471 0.12 -13.41 -17.55
C LEU A 471 -0.91 -14.02 -16.60
N SER A 472 -1.11 -13.44 -15.43
CA SER A 472 -2.15 -13.86 -14.49
C SER A 472 -2.64 -12.71 -13.61
N GLY A 473 -3.83 -12.88 -13.04
CA GLY A 473 -4.44 -11.92 -12.13
C GLY A 473 -5.45 -12.55 -11.18
N GLY A 474 -5.94 -11.73 -10.25
CA GLY A 474 -6.68 -12.16 -9.07
C GLY A 474 -5.75 -12.70 -7.95
N THR A 475 -6.29 -12.96 -6.76
CA THR A 475 -7.62 -12.52 -6.30
C THR A 475 -7.64 -11.00 -6.09
N TYR A 476 -8.83 -10.40 -5.99
CA TYR A 476 -8.98 -8.95 -5.86
C TYR A 476 -9.67 -8.58 -4.53
N SER A 477 -9.37 -7.40 -3.98
CA SER A 477 -9.99 -6.89 -2.74
C SER A 477 -11.14 -5.92 -3.00
N ASP A 478 -11.10 -5.17 -4.09
CA ASP A 478 -12.01 -4.05 -4.32
C ASP A 478 -13.15 -4.47 -5.24
N ALA A 479 -14.38 -4.26 -4.76
CA ALA A 479 -15.61 -4.61 -5.47
C ALA A 479 -15.97 -3.56 -6.53
N ASN A 480 -16.51 -4.00 -7.66
CA ASN A 480 -16.93 -3.14 -8.78
C ASN A 480 -15.81 -2.22 -9.32
N SER A 481 -14.56 -2.67 -9.23
CA SER A 481 -13.37 -1.89 -9.57
C SER A 481 -12.71 -2.40 -10.86
N PRO A 482 -12.21 -1.49 -11.72
CA PRO A 482 -11.46 -1.86 -12.90
C PRO A 482 -9.99 -2.20 -12.56
N PHE A 483 -9.46 -3.24 -13.21
CA PHE A 483 -8.07 -3.68 -13.14
C PHE A 483 -7.56 -3.95 -14.56
N SER A 484 -6.31 -3.60 -14.86
CA SER A 484 -5.70 -3.85 -16.16
C SER A 484 -4.30 -4.42 -15.98
N LYS A 485 -3.99 -5.51 -16.70
CA LYS A 485 -2.66 -6.13 -16.74
C LYS A 485 -2.27 -6.44 -18.17
N ASN A 486 -1.00 -6.33 -18.50
CA ASN A 486 -0.50 -6.65 -19.84
C ASN A 486 0.91 -7.24 -19.83
N VAL A 487 1.28 -7.90 -20.93
CA VAL A 487 2.63 -8.45 -21.19
C VAL A 487 2.95 -8.38 -22.67
N CYS A 488 4.23 -8.27 -23.01
CA CYS A 488 4.70 -8.43 -24.38
C CYS A 488 5.04 -9.90 -24.64
N ALA A 489 4.35 -10.50 -25.60
CA ALA A 489 4.56 -11.89 -25.98
C ALA A 489 4.91 -12.00 -27.47
N ALA A 490 5.54 -13.10 -27.88
CA ALA A 490 5.81 -13.32 -29.30
C ALA A 490 4.48 -13.41 -30.10
N ALA A 491 4.58 -13.41 -31.43
CA ALA A 491 3.43 -13.81 -32.24
C ALA A 491 3.17 -15.31 -32.02
N GLY A 492 1.97 -15.67 -31.57
CA GLY A 492 1.63 -17.04 -31.19
C GLY A 492 0.14 -17.25 -30.93
N GLN A 493 -0.20 -18.45 -30.45
CA GLN A 493 -1.54 -18.83 -29.99
C GLN A 493 -1.56 -18.81 -28.47
N TYR A 494 -2.59 -18.21 -27.89
CA TYR A 494 -2.74 -18.04 -26.46
C TYR A 494 -4.08 -18.54 -25.97
N GLU A 495 -4.13 -18.92 -24.71
CA GLU A 495 -5.35 -19.31 -23.99
C GLU A 495 -5.54 -18.42 -22.78
N PHE A 496 -6.64 -17.67 -22.77
CA PHE A 496 -7.13 -17.00 -21.57
C PHE A 496 -8.08 -17.94 -20.82
N LYS A 497 -7.85 -18.13 -19.53
CA LYS A 497 -8.71 -18.89 -18.61
C LYS A 497 -9.02 -18.04 -17.40
N ILE A 498 -10.29 -17.86 -17.10
CA ILE A 498 -10.79 -17.18 -15.91
C ILE A 498 -11.53 -18.18 -15.03
N ASP A 499 -11.34 -18.10 -13.72
CA ASP A 499 -11.90 -18.99 -12.71
C ASP A 499 -12.58 -18.16 -11.63
N ASP A 500 -13.71 -18.67 -11.16
CA ASP A 500 -14.50 -18.12 -10.07
C ASP A 500 -14.78 -19.25 -9.06
N THR A 501 -14.32 -19.08 -7.82
CA THR A 501 -14.34 -20.16 -6.82
C THR A 501 -15.73 -20.43 -6.25
N TYR A 502 -16.65 -19.46 -6.31
CA TYR A 502 -18.03 -19.62 -5.85
C TYR A 502 -18.93 -20.28 -6.91
N GLY A 503 -18.62 -20.05 -8.18
CA GLY A 503 -19.23 -20.72 -9.33
C GLY A 503 -20.41 -19.98 -9.95
N ASP A 504 -20.61 -18.71 -9.62
CA ASP A 504 -21.62 -17.84 -10.20
C ASP A 504 -21.05 -16.87 -11.26
N GLY A 505 -19.72 -16.84 -11.40
CA GLY A 505 -19.02 -15.98 -12.34
C GLY A 505 -19.07 -14.52 -11.92
N ILE A 506 -18.40 -13.66 -12.67
CA ILE A 506 -18.19 -12.26 -12.27
C ILE A 506 -19.34 -11.33 -12.67
N CYS A 507 -20.52 -11.84 -13.01
CA CYS A 507 -21.63 -10.98 -13.41
C CYS A 507 -23.03 -11.46 -13.01
N CYS A 508 -23.89 -10.43 -13.09
CA CYS A 508 -25.28 -10.43 -13.49
C CYS A 508 -26.26 -10.43 -12.32
N SER A 509 -26.06 -11.29 -11.32
CA SER A 509 -26.89 -11.28 -10.11
C SER A 509 -26.20 -10.65 -8.90
N TYR A 510 -24.87 -10.74 -8.84
CA TYR A 510 -24.06 -10.35 -7.67
C TYR A 510 -23.02 -9.28 -8.00
N GLY A 511 -23.32 -8.44 -9.00
CA GLY A 511 -22.49 -7.33 -9.45
C GLY A 511 -22.34 -7.34 -10.96
N GLN A 512 -21.82 -6.25 -11.53
CA GLN A 512 -21.71 -6.07 -12.98
C GLN A 512 -20.25 -6.12 -13.42
N GLY A 513 -19.54 -7.17 -12.98
CA GLY A 513 -18.19 -7.43 -13.42
C GLY A 513 -18.12 -7.94 -14.86
N SER A 514 -16.94 -7.83 -15.45
CA SER A 514 -16.67 -8.24 -16.83
C SER A 514 -15.17 -8.41 -17.06
N TYR A 515 -14.80 -9.08 -18.15
CA TYR A 515 -13.42 -9.10 -18.63
C TYR A 515 -13.35 -8.74 -20.11
N THR A 516 -12.21 -8.19 -20.53
CA THR A 516 -11.84 -7.96 -21.93
C THR A 516 -10.38 -8.35 -22.14
N VAL A 517 -10.10 -9.15 -23.17
CA VAL A 517 -8.75 -9.54 -23.58
C VAL A 517 -8.44 -8.85 -24.91
N LYS A 518 -7.31 -8.16 -24.98
CA LYS A 518 -6.80 -7.48 -26.18
C LYS A 518 -5.47 -8.08 -26.63
N TYR A 519 -5.30 -8.23 -27.94
CA TYR A 519 -4.08 -8.65 -28.59
C TYR A 519 -3.65 -7.60 -29.62
N ASP A 520 -2.51 -6.96 -29.38
CA ASP A 520 -1.99 -5.85 -30.18
C ASP A 520 -2.99 -4.69 -30.32
N GLY A 521 -3.71 -4.40 -29.23
CA GLY A 521 -4.75 -3.36 -29.17
C GLY A 521 -6.13 -3.80 -29.69
N ALA A 522 -6.23 -4.92 -30.42
CA ALA A 522 -7.51 -5.45 -30.88
C ALA A 522 -8.18 -6.31 -29.80
N GLU A 523 -9.45 -6.09 -29.51
CA GLU A 523 -10.23 -6.98 -28.64
C GLU A 523 -10.38 -8.36 -29.29
N VAL A 524 -9.96 -9.40 -28.57
CA VAL A 524 -9.98 -10.80 -29.03
C VAL A 524 -10.90 -11.69 -28.20
N ALA A 525 -11.26 -11.26 -26.98
CA ALA A 525 -12.28 -11.90 -26.18
C ALA A 525 -12.90 -10.92 -25.17
N SER A 526 -14.15 -11.15 -24.80
CA SER A 526 -14.82 -10.45 -23.70
C SER A 526 -15.90 -11.34 -23.11
N GLY A 527 -16.26 -11.09 -21.85
CA GLY A 527 -17.23 -11.90 -21.12
C GLY A 527 -17.44 -11.47 -19.68
N GLY A 528 -18.07 -12.34 -18.91
CA GLY A 528 -18.40 -12.12 -17.49
C GLY A 528 -19.46 -13.10 -16.97
N ALA A 529 -20.35 -13.57 -17.85
CA ALA A 529 -21.37 -14.57 -17.55
C ALA A 529 -20.84 -15.99 -17.74
N PHE A 530 -20.30 -16.59 -16.67
CA PHE A 530 -19.89 -17.99 -16.64
C PHE A 530 -20.21 -18.59 -15.27
N THR A 531 -20.02 -19.90 -15.09
CA THR A 531 -20.15 -20.54 -13.78
C THR A 531 -18.80 -20.47 -13.04
N SER A 532 -18.17 -21.59 -12.74
CA SER A 532 -16.84 -21.59 -12.09
C SER A 532 -15.64 -21.30 -12.98
N SER A 533 -15.78 -21.36 -14.31
CA SER A 533 -14.65 -21.14 -15.22
C SER A 533 -15.10 -20.83 -16.64
N GLU A 534 -14.31 -20.04 -17.37
CA GLU A 534 -14.41 -19.85 -18.82
C GLU A 534 -13.03 -19.85 -19.47
N THR A 535 -12.95 -20.30 -20.73
CA THR A 535 -11.70 -20.34 -21.50
C THR A 535 -11.89 -19.83 -22.92
N LYS A 536 -10.96 -19.00 -23.40
CA LYS A 536 -10.94 -18.42 -24.75
C LYS A 536 -9.55 -18.58 -25.39
N LEU A 537 -9.51 -19.00 -26.65
CA LEU A 537 -8.29 -19.03 -27.45
C LEU A 537 -8.19 -17.79 -28.33
N PHE A 538 -7.00 -17.22 -28.46
CA PHE A 538 -6.73 -16.07 -29.32
C PHE A 538 -5.32 -16.13 -29.92
N GLY A 539 -5.02 -15.20 -30.84
CA GLY A 539 -3.76 -15.20 -31.59
C GLY A 539 -3.78 -16.12 -32.82
N SER A 540 -2.61 -16.37 -33.40
CA SER A 540 -2.46 -17.20 -34.60
C SER A 540 -2.05 -18.62 -34.23
N SER A 541 -2.65 -19.64 -34.88
CA SER A 541 -2.27 -21.04 -34.67
C SER A 541 -0.76 -21.23 -34.78
N CYS A 542 -0.17 -22.04 -33.90
CA CYS A 542 1.26 -22.32 -33.92
C CYS A 542 1.67 -22.77 -35.31
N GLY A 543 2.61 -22.03 -35.92
CA GLY A 543 3.08 -22.32 -37.27
C GLY A 543 3.47 -23.79 -37.38
N SER A 544 2.90 -24.48 -38.36
CA SER A 544 3.20 -25.87 -38.64
C SER A 544 4.67 -26.04 -39.03
N ASP A 545 5.28 -27.06 -38.44
CA ASP A 545 6.29 -27.98 -39.00
C ASP A 545 6.47 -27.85 -40.54
N PRO A 546 7.70 -27.99 -41.09
CA PRO A 546 7.92 -27.90 -42.52
C PRO A 546 7.05 -28.95 -43.21
N THR A 547 6.35 -28.51 -44.26
CA THR A 547 5.56 -29.39 -45.13
C THR A 547 6.38 -30.66 -45.44
N PRO A 548 5.89 -31.87 -45.14
CA PRO A 548 6.63 -33.07 -45.52
C PRO A 548 6.79 -33.06 -47.05
N PRO A 549 7.97 -33.44 -47.57
CA PRO A 549 8.20 -33.42 -49.01
C PRO A 549 7.15 -34.31 -49.70
N PRO A 550 6.75 -33.98 -50.94
CA PRO A 550 5.71 -34.73 -51.65
C PRO A 550 6.11 -36.20 -51.78
N THR A 551 5.48 -37.07 -50.98
CA THR A 551 5.59 -38.52 -51.12
C THR A 551 4.39 -39.02 -51.92
N THR A 552 4.57 -39.07 -53.24
CA THR A 552 4.28 -40.20 -54.15
C THR A 552 3.97 -39.69 -55.58
N PRO A 553 4.51 -40.35 -56.63
CA PRO A 553 4.18 -40.01 -58.02
C PRO A 553 2.73 -40.42 -58.38
N PRO A 554 2.14 -39.82 -59.43
CA PRO A 554 0.74 -40.03 -59.78
C PRO A 554 0.44 -41.48 -60.14
N VAL A 555 -0.53 -42.09 -59.45
CA VAL A 555 -1.14 -43.35 -59.88
C VAL A 555 -2.14 -43.05 -60.99
N THR A 556 -1.83 -43.55 -62.18
CA THR A 556 -2.67 -43.55 -63.38
C THR A 556 -4.02 -44.24 -63.07
N PRO A 557 -5.18 -43.64 -63.42
CA PRO A 557 -6.45 -44.32 -63.28
C PRO A 557 -6.56 -45.48 -64.29
N PRO A 558 -7.23 -46.60 -63.93
CA PRO A 558 -7.41 -47.74 -64.83
C PRO A 558 -8.33 -47.37 -66.01
N PRO A 559 -8.16 -48.01 -67.18
CA PRO A 559 -8.89 -47.69 -68.38
C PRO A 559 -10.38 -47.98 -68.23
N THR A 560 -11.18 -47.05 -68.74
CA THR A 560 -12.64 -47.09 -68.78
C THR A 560 -13.10 -48.20 -69.73
N ASN A 561 -14.01 -49.06 -69.26
CA ASN A 561 -14.65 -50.08 -70.09
C ASN A 561 -15.51 -49.46 -71.21
N PRO A 562 -15.64 -50.14 -72.38
CA PRO A 562 -16.37 -49.65 -73.53
C PRO A 562 -17.90 -49.71 -73.32
N PRO A 563 -18.68 -48.92 -74.09
CA PRO A 563 -20.11 -48.78 -73.87
C PRO A 563 -20.87 -50.02 -74.36
N THR A 564 -21.90 -50.42 -73.61
CA THR A 564 -22.86 -51.43 -74.08
C THR A 564 -24.22 -50.77 -74.31
N ASN A 565 -24.78 -51.00 -75.50
CA ASN A 565 -26.02 -50.45 -76.01
C ASN A 565 -27.28 -51.16 -75.46
N LEU A 566 -28.37 -50.37 -75.38
CA LEU A 566 -29.79 -50.71 -75.61
C LEU A 566 -30.63 -51.30 -74.43
N PRO A 567 -31.99 -51.17 -74.44
CA PRO A 567 -32.74 -49.93 -74.16
C PRO A 567 -34.01 -50.12 -73.24
N THR A 568 -34.67 -48.99 -72.90
CA THR A 568 -36.10 -48.76 -72.56
C THR A 568 -36.74 -49.62 -71.44
N ALA A 569 -37.45 -49.09 -70.44
CA ALA A 569 -38.70 -48.33 -70.56
C ALA A 569 -39.20 -47.85 -69.15
N PRO A 570 -40.26 -47.02 -69.08
CA PRO A 570 -40.44 -45.94 -68.10
C PRO A 570 -41.43 -46.29 -66.96
N LEU A 571 -41.58 -45.36 -66.00
CA LEU A 571 -42.87 -44.87 -65.44
C LEU A 571 -42.55 -43.83 -64.33
N THR A 572 -42.84 -42.55 -64.58
CA THR A 572 -43.94 -41.73 -63.99
C THR A 572 -43.63 -41.03 -62.66
N ASN A 573 -43.27 -39.74 -62.78
CA ASN A 573 -44.05 -38.55 -62.38
C ASN A 573 -44.55 -38.32 -60.93
N PRO A 574 -44.76 -37.03 -60.57
CA PRO A 574 -44.29 -36.37 -59.33
C PRO A 574 -45.44 -35.97 -58.38
N PRO A 575 -45.18 -35.13 -57.35
CA PRO A 575 -45.58 -33.70 -57.43
C PRO A 575 -44.56 -32.75 -56.75
N THR A 576 -44.16 -31.58 -57.31
CA THR A 576 -44.82 -30.22 -57.31
C THR A 576 -45.32 -29.80 -55.92
N SER A 577 -45.03 -28.62 -55.32
CA SER A 577 -44.47 -27.32 -55.75
C SER A 577 -44.22 -26.42 -54.49
N PRO A 578 -43.49 -25.28 -54.62
CA PRO A 578 -43.18 -24.25 -53.59
C PRO A 578 -44.29 -23.13 -53.61
N PRO A 579 -44.15 -21.86 -53.15
CA PRO A 579 -43.14 -21.08 -52.39
C PRO A 579 -43.77 -20.33 -51.17
N THR A 580 -43.16 -19.31 -50.52
CA THR A 580 -43.44 -17.86 -50.76
C THR A 580 -42.51 -16.98 -49.89
N ALA A 581 -42.10 -15.83 -50.45
CA ALA A 581 -41.23 -14.79 -49.92
C ALA A 581 -42.01 -13.67 -49.14
N PRO A 582 -41.35 -12.62 -48.60
CA PRO A 582 -41.81 -11.81 -47.45
C PRO A 582 -42.49 -10.48 -47.85
N PRO A 583 -43.00 -9.69 -46.88
CA PRO A 583 -43.24 -8.26 -47.10
C PRO A 583 -42.30 -7.36 -46.28
N THR A 584 -41.88 -6.29 -46.96
CA THR A 584 -41.30 -5.03 -46.47
C THR A 584 -42.35 -4.16 -45.78
N ASN A 585 -41.99 -3.50 -44.69
CA ASN A 585 -41.82 -2.04 -44.61
C ASN A 585 -41.18 -1.64 -43.27
#